data_AF-A0A5C6GLQ3-F1
#
_entry.id   AF-A0A5C6GLQ3-F1
#
_cell.length_a   1.000
_cell.length_b   1.000
_cell.length_c   1.000
_cell.angle_alpha   90.00
_cell.angle_beta   90.00
_cell.angle_gamma   90.00
#
_symmetry.space_group_name_H-M   'P 1'
#
loop_
_entity.id
_entity.type
_entity.pdbx_description
1 polymer ?
#
loop_
_entity_poly.entity_id
_entity_poly.type
_entity_poly.pdbx_seq_one_letter_code
_entity_poly.pdbx_strand_id
1 'polypeptide(L)'
;MSRTSLEQSDGGRFNNSSTASISNSALETPFAQGAFRWVAKGIYCAGPRRGQPCVAKWFKTGAVFSTDYFTLDIKAVDKALEIVNKFNQLGVINKLIKINVPEVWSFNEDSSSNWSGQNVLCEPFIQNYQKFNSNTGWNDESKAWGEVMQALSHFSYHLSGGYFVLCDIQGGIYQHEIVLSDPVILS
;
A
#
# COMPACT_ATOMS: atom_id res chain seq x y z
N MET A 1 33.07 0.49 -19.97
CA MET A 1 32.12 -0.49 -19.40
C MET A 1 30.99 0.28 -18.76
N SER A 2 29.84 0.30 -19.45
CA SER A 2 28.66 1.09 -19.06
C SER A 2 27.96 0.45 -17.86
N ARG A 3 27.58 1.28 -16.87
CA ARG A 3 26.76 0.85 -15.74
C ARG A 3 25.48 0.16 -16.24
N THR A 4 25.28 -1.04 -15.75
CA THR A 4 24.25 -2.03 -16.05
C THR A 4 22.85 -1.56 -15.63
N SER A 5 21.97 -1.48 -16.62
CA SER A 5 20.56 -1.93 -16.73
C SER A 5 19.83 -2.62 -15.54
N LEU A 6 19.99 -2.18 -14.30
CA LEU A 6 19.26 -2.70 -13.13
C LEU A 6 18.55 -1.62 -12.28
N GLU A 7 18.66 -0.33 -12.66
CA GLU A 7 18.00 0.78 -11.94
C GLU A 7 16.61 1.17 -12.50
N GLN A 8 16.02 0.37 -13.40
CA GLN A 8 14.68 0.59 -13.94
C GLN A 8 13.80 -0.66 -13.74
N SER A 9 13.06 -0.73 -12.63
CA SER A 9 11.73 -1.39 -12.51
C SER A 9 11.32 -1.75 -11.07
N ASP A 10 11.80 -1.04 -10.04
CA ASP A 10 11.23 -1.27 -8.71
C ASP A 10 9.86 -0.56 -8.61
N GLY A 11 8.79 -1.34 -8.71
CA GLY A 11 7.42 -0.90 -8.48
C GLY A 11 7.15 -0.53 -7.02
N GLY A 12 8.08 -0.79 -6.11
CA GLY A 12 7.96 -0.47 -4.69
C GLY A 12 8.06 1.03 -4.40
N ARG A 13 7.15 1.53 -3.56
CA ARG A 13 7.19 2.86 -2.97
C ARG A 13 7.33 2.72 -1.45
N PHE A 14 8.57 2.76 -0.98
CA PHE A 14 8.95 2.53 0.42
C PHE A 14 8.88 3.80 1.28
N ASN A 15 8.88 3.60 2.60
CA ASN A 15 8.97 4.65 3.62
C ASN A 15 10.28 5.43 3.53
N ASN A 16 11.42 4.75 3.43
CA ASN A 16 12.76 5.36 3.44
C ASN A 16 12.88 6.43 4.55
N SER A 17 12.35 6.13 5.74
CA SER A 17 12.26 7.03 6.89
C SER A 17 12.24 6.20 8.16
N SER A 18 12.67 6.77 9.28
CA SER A 18 12.76 6.03 10.56
C SER A 18 11.75 6.49 11.61
N THR A 19 11.14 7.66 11.44
CA THR A 19 10.17 8.21 12.39
C THR A 19 9.13 9.06 11.67
N ALA A 20 7.96 9.18 12.27
CA ALA A 20 6.87 10.07 11.86
C ALA A 20 6.15 10.61 13.09
N SER A 21 5.47 11.73 12.91
CA SER A 21 4.59 12.32 13.90
C SER A 21 3.15 12.23 13.42
N ILE A 22 2.28 11.83 14.34
CA ILE A 22 0.84 11.77 14.14
C ILE A 22 0.22 12.45 15.36
N SER A 23 -0.62 13.45 15.14
CA SER A 23 -1.30 14.15 16.23
C SER A 23 -2.33 13.26 16.89
N ASN A 24 -2.52 13.38 18.20
CA ASN A 24 -3.59 12.67 18.94
C ASN A 24 -4.97 12.89 18.32
N SER A 25 -5.28 14.11 17.87
CA SER A 25 -6.54 14.39 17.18
C SER A 25 -6.72 13.58 15.91
N ALA A 26 -5.65 13.33 15.14
CA ALA A 26 -5.73 12.49 13.93
C ALA A 26 -5.95 11.01 14.26
N LEU A 27 -5.50 10.56 15.44
CA LEU A 27 -5.73 9.20 15.94
C LEU A 27 -7.15 9.03 16.49
N GLU A 28 -7.66 10.03 17.20
CA GLU A 28 -9.02 10.07 17.74
C GLU A 28 -10.09 10.26 16.67
N THR A 29 -9.78 11.04 15.62
CA THR A 29 -10.64 11.23 14.45
C THR A 29 -9.89 10.84 13.17
N PRO A 30 -9.78 9.53 12.88
CA PRO A 30 -9.16 9.04 11.65
C PRO A 30 -9.88 9.60 10.42
N PHE A 31 -9.12 10.04 9.42
CA PHE A 31 -9.72 10.66 8.23
C PHE A 31 -10.35 9.63 7.27
N ALA A 32 -9.95 8.37 7.39
CA ALA A 32 -10.47 7.27 6.57
C ALA A 32 -10.51 5.96 7.37
N GLN A 33 -11.28 5.01 6.85
CA GLN A 33 -11.38 3.67 7.40
C GLN A 33 -11.65 2.65 6.30
N GLY A 34 -11.06 1.46 6.44
CA GLY A 34 -11.43 0.28 5.68
C GLY A 34 -12.38 -0.62 6.46
N ALA A 35 -12.59 -1.85 5.99
CA ALA A 35 -13.36 -2.85 6.73
C ALA A 35 -12.75 -3.14 8.11
N PHE A 36 -11.43 -3.36 8.16
CA PHE A 36 -10.73 -3.82 9.36
C PHE A 36 -9.81 -2.78 10.01
N ARG A 37 -9.55 -1.64 9.34
CA ARG A 37 -8.53 -0.68 9.77
C ARG A 37 -9.05 0.75 9.84
N TRP A 38 -8.48 1.51 10.76
CA TRP A 38 -8.52 2.95 10.80
C TRP A 38 -7.28 3.53 10.10
N VAL A 39 -7.38 4.76 9.60
CA VAL A 39 -6.27 5.45 8.92
C VAL A 39 -6.14 6.88 9.43
N ALA A 40 -4.99 7.20 10.02
CA ALA A 40 -4.61 8.57 10.37
C ALA A 40 -3.53 9.09 9.44
N LYS A 41 -3.55 10.40 9.19
CA LYS A 41 -2.50 11.09 8.45
C LYS A 41 -1.43 11.60 9.41
N GLY A 42 -0.17 11.46 9.01
CA GLY A 42 1.00 11.97 9.73
C GLY A 42 2.01 12.62 8.78
N ILE A 43 3.19 12.92 9.33
CA ILE A 43 4.32 13.48 8.59
C ILE A 43 5.59 12.75 9.03
N TYR A 44 6.39 12.29 8.07
CA TYR A 44 7.71 11.73 8.39
C TYR A 44 8.62 12.79 9.03
N CYS A 45 9.29 12.44 10.13
CA CYS A 45 10.13 13.35 10.90
C CYS A 45 11.64 13.17 10.61
N ALA A 46 12.04 12.04 10.04
CA ALA A 46 13.43 11.72 9.74
C ALA A 46 13.58 10.91 8.45
N GLY A 47 14.80 10.84 7.94
CA GLY A 47 15.15 10.11 6.71
C GLY A 47 14.76 10.83 5.41
N PRO A 48 15.02 10.19 4.25
CA PRO A 48 14.75 10.73 2.92
C PRO A 48 13.36 11.33 2.67
N ARG A 49 12.30 10.88 3.36
CA ARG A 49 10.95 11.46 3.21
C ARG A 49 10.58 12.50 4.27
N ARG A 50 11.52 12.98 5.08
CA ARG A 50 11.24 14.00 6.11
C ARG A 50 10.40 15.16 5.54
N GLY A 51 9.33 15.51 6.24
CA GLY A 51 8.38 16.55 5.84
C GLY A 51 7.31 16.10 4.84
N GLN A 52 7.43 14.91 4.24
CA GLN A 52 6.40 14.35 3.37
C GLN A 52 5.27 13.70 4.19
N PRO A 53 4.03 13.70 3.67
CA PRO A 53 2.91 13.07 4.35
C PRO A 53 3.02 11.54 4.32
N CYS A 54 2.65 10.93 5.44
CA CYS A 54 2.51 9.48 5.62
C CYS A 54 1.12 9.13 6.18
N VAL A 55 0.81 7.85 6.25
CA VAL A 55 -0.35 7.35 7.00
C VAL A 55 0.07 6.26 7.97
N ALA A 56 -0.61 6.21 9.10
CA ALA A 56 -0.63 5.04 9.97
C ALA A 56 -1.96 4.34 9.85
N LYS A 57 -1.90 3.01 9.77
CA LYS A 57 -3.06 2.13 9.73
C LYS A 57 -3.01 1.15 10.90
N TRP A 58 -4.11 1.02 11.62
CA TRP A 58 -4.24 0.10 12.75
C TRP A 58 -5.59 -0.58 12.75
N PHE A 59 -5.68 -1.75 13.37
CA PHE A 59 -6.90 -2.55 13.41
C PHE A 59 -7.97 -1.93 14.33
N LYS A 60 -9.25 -2.05 13.94
CA LYS A 60 -10.36 -1.48 14.72
C LYS A 60 -10.54 -2.14 16.10
N THR A 61 -10.43 -3.47 16.19
CA THR A 61 -10.54 -4.26 17.43
C THR A 61 -9.91 -5.64 17.24
N GLY A 62 -9.41 -6.27 18.32
CA GLY A 62 -9.09 -7.71 18.38
C GLY A 62 -7.81 -8.18 17.68
N ALA A 63 -7.27 -7.42 16.72
CA ALA A 63 -6.06 -7.76 15.96
C ALA A 63 -4.84 -6.86 16.28
N VAL A 64 -4.96 -5.97 17.28
CA VAL A 64 -3.97 -4.92 17.59
C VAL A 64 -2.63 -5.49 18.08
N PHE A 65 -2.65 -6.70 18.68
CA PHE A 65 -1.45 -7.33 19.26
C PHE A 65 -0.94 -8.55 18.49
N SER A 66 -1.65 -9.02 17.46
CA SER A 66 -1.19 -10.20 16.71
C SER A 66 -0.26 -9.75 15.59
N THR A 67 1.02 -10.02 15.78
CA THR A 67 2.10 -9.88 14.79
C THR A 67 1.80 -10.62 13.48
N ASP A 68 0.92 -11.62 13.52
CA ASP A 68 0.58 -12.46 12.39
C ASP A 68 -0.19 -11.68 11.32
N TYR A 69 -1.07 -10.75 11.71
CA TYR A 69 -1.84 -9.97 10.73
C TYR A 69 -0.95 -9.02 9.94
N PHE A 70 -0.02 -8.34 10.61
CA PHE A 70 0.97 -7.51 9.90
C PHE A 70 1.86 -8.36 8.99
N THR A 71 2.23 -9.56 9.43
CA THR A 71 3.00 -10.50 8.60
C THR A 71 2.24 -10.91 7.34
N LEU A 72 0.93 -11.15 7.43
CA LEU A 72 0.09 -11.46 6.28
C LEU A 72 -0.04 -10.26 5.32
N ASP A 73 -0.17 -9.05 5.85
CA ASP A 73 -0.20 -7.82 5.03
C ASP A 73 1.11 -7.63 4.26
N ILE A 74 2.26 -7.83 4.91
CA ILE A 74 3.57 -7.75 4.25
C ILE A 74 3.69 -8.82 3.15
N LYS A 75 3.29 -10.07 3.41
CA LYS A 75 3.31 -11.13 2.40
C LYS A 75 2.42 -10.83 1.20
N ALA A 76 1.23 -10.27 1.43
CA ALA A 76 0.33 -9.87 0.34
C ALA A 76 0.95 -8.76 -0.52
N VAL A 77 1.61 -7.78 0.12
CA VAL A 77 2.33 -6.71 -0.58
C VAL A 77 3.51 -7.25 -1.38
N ASP A 78 4.32 -8.14 -0.81
CA ASP A 78 5.46 -8.75 -1.52
C ASP A 78 5.00 -9.47 -2.79
N LYS A 79 3.91 -10.24 -2.70
CA LYS A 79 3.35 -10.94 -3.85
C LYS A 79 2.78 -9.97 -4.89
N ALA A 80 2.07 -8.94 -4.44
CA ALA A 80 1.54 -7.91 -5.33
C ALA A 80 2.66 -7.14 -6.04
N LEU A 81 3.77 -6.84 -5.34
CA LEU A 81 4.95 -6.21 -5.93
C LEU A 81 5.58 -7.08 -7.01
N GLU A 82 5.70 -8.39 -6.80
CA GLU A 82 6.17 -9.33 -7.83
C GLU A 82 5.30 -9.26 -9.10
N ILE A 83 3.97 -9.26 -8.94
CA ILE A 83 3.00 -9.19 -10.04
C ILE A 83 3.11 -7.85 -10.76
N VAL A 84 3.15 -6.74 -10.02
CA VAL A 84 3.25 -5.38 -10.57
C VAL A 84 4.54 -5.20 -11.37
N ASN A 85 5.67 -5.67 -10.84
CA ASN A 85 6.95 -5.59 -11.54
C ASN A 85 6.91 -6.36 -12.87
N LYS A 86 6.36 -7.58 -12.87
CA LYS A 86 6.19 -8.36 -14.10
C LYS A 86 5.23 -7.70 -15.08
N PHE A 87 4.13 -7.11 -14.61
CA PHE A 87 3.19 -6.40 -15.48
C PHE A 87 3.83 -5.16 -16.12
N ASN A 88 4.56 -4.36 -15.34
CA ASN A 88 5.31 -3.21 -15.85
C ASN A 88 6.35 -3.61 -16.91
N GLN A 89 7.04 -4.75 -16.72
CA GLN A 89 8.02 -5.27 -17.67
C GLN A 89 7.42 -5.64 -19.03
N LEU A 90 6.12 -5.96 -19.10
CA LEU A 90 5.45 -6.23 -20.37
C LEU A 90 5.31 -4.97 -21.25
N GLY A 91 5.38 -3.77 -20.67
CA GLY A 91 5.25 -2.52 -21.42
C GLY A 91 3.90 -2.32 -22.10
N VAL A 92 2.84 -3.00 -21.62
CA VAL A 92 1.47 -2.90 -22.17
C VAL A 92 0.94 -1.46 -22.04
N ILE A 93 1.39 -0.74 -21.02
CA ILE A 93 1.12 0.67 -20.81
C ILE A 93 2.43 1.45 -20.71
N ASN A 94 2.40 2.72 -21.09
CA ASN A 94 3.58 3.61 -21.05
C ASN A 94 3.74 4.38 -19.72
N LYS A 95 3.03 3.95 -18.66
CA LYS A 95 3.06 4.53 -17.31
C LYS A 95 3.36 3.44 -16.30
N LEU A 96 3.99 3.80 -15.18
CA LEU A 96 4.34 2.84 -14.15
C LEU A 96 3.18 2.61 -13.18
N ILE A 97 2.97 1.35 -12.83
CA ILE A 97 2.20 0.95 -11.66
C ILE A 97 3.18 0.78 -10.50
N LYS A 98 2.93 1.46 -9.39
CA LYS A 98 3.68 1.30 -8.15
C LYS A 98 2.79 0.79 -7.03
N ILE A 99 3.39 0.23 -6.00
CA ILE A 99 2.73 -0.20 -4.79
C ILE A 99 3.45 0.36 -3.57
N ASN A 100 2.70 0.92 -2.62
CA ASN A 100 3.24 1.25 -1.32
C ASN A 100 3.71 -0.03 -0.63
N VAL A 101 4.93 -0.01 -0.12
CA VAL A 101 5.47 -1.07 0.72
C VAL A 101 5.44 -0.57 2.16
N PRO A 102 4.46 -1.00 2.98
CA PRO A 102 4.33 -0.54 4.35
C PRO A 102 5.40 -1.21 5.24
N GLU A 103 5.67 -0.59 6.38
CA GLU A 103 6.50 -1.17 7.44
C GLU A 103 5.72 -1.15 8.75
N VAL A 104 6.01 -2.11 9.63
CA VAL A 104 5.45 -2.15 10.99
C VAL A 104 6.24 -1.22 11.87
N TRP A 105 5.59 -0.17 12.37
CA TRP A 105 6.16 0.81 13.28
C TRP A 105 5.43 0.77 14.62
N SER A 106 6.10 1.19 15.69
CA SER A 106 5.52 1.24 17.04
C SER A 106 5.48 2.68 17.54
N PHE A 107 4.44 3.05 18.26
CA PHE A 107 4.43 4.31 19.01
C PHE A 107 5.45 4.24 20.15
N ASN A 108 6.14 5.36 20.38
CA ASN A 108 7.11 5.49 21.48
C ASN A 108 6.44 5.28 22.84
N GLU A 109 7.22 4.82 23.82
CA GLU A 109 6.76 4.60 25.21
C GLU A 109 6.17 5.88 25.85
N ASP A 110 6.71 7.04 25.47
CA ASP A 110 6.27 8.36 25.94
C ASP A 110 4.98 8.86 25.25
N SER A 111 4.40 8.09 24.33
CA SER A 111 3.11 8.41 23.72
C SER A 111 1.99 8.32 24.77
N SER A 112 0.83 8.90 24.49
CA SER A 112 -0.32 8.77 25.40
C SER A 112 -0.58 7.31 25.77
N SER A 113 -1.00 7.04 27.01
CA SER A 113 -1.13 5.68 27.57
C SER A 113 -1.89 4.69 26.68
N ASN A 114 -2.85 5.18 25.88
CA ASN A 114 -3.66 4.37 24.98
C ASN A 114 -2.97 4.01 23.67
N TRP A 115 -1.76 4.49 23.41
CA TRP A 115 -1.02 4.31 22.16
C TRP A 115 0.40 3.81 22.37
N SER A 116 0.99 4.06 23.54
CA SER A 116 2.32 3.57 23.90
C SER A 116 2.51 2.09 23.56
N GLY A 117 3.58 1.79 22.82
CA GLY A 117 3.96 0.43 22.39
C GLY A 117 3.07 -0.20 21.31
N GLN A 118 2.00 0.45 20.85
CA GLN A 118 1.12 -0.13 19.82
C GLN A 118 1.77 -0.12 18.43
N ASN A 119 1.58 -1.23 17.72
CA ASN A 119 2.05 -1.40 16.35
C ASN A 119 1.04 -0.88 15.33
N VAL A 120 1.56 -0.25 14.28
CA VAL A 120 0.81 0.26 13.13
C VAL A 120 1.56 -0.05 11.83
N LEU A 121 0.83 -0.11 10.71
CA LEU A 121 1.45 -0.04 9.39
C LEU A 121 1.66 1.42 9.01
N CYS A 122 2.91 1.79 8.76
CA CYS A 122 3.28 3.10 8.25
C CYS A 122 3.63 2.99 6.76
N GLU A 123 3.04 3.86 5.94
CA GLU A 123 3.35 3.96 4.50
C GLU A 123 3.21 5.39 3.95
N PRO A 124 3.78 5.68 2.76
CA PRO A 124 3.67 7.01 2.16
C PRO A 124 2.22 7.38 1.82
N PHE A 125 1.80 8.61 2.10
CA PHE A 125 0.43 9.03 1.80
C PHE A 125 0.16 9.05 0.29
N ILE A 126 -1.03 8.57 -0.10
CA ILE A 126 -1.54 8.60 -1.46
C ILE A 126 -2.65 9.65 -1.56
N GLN A 127 -2.57 10.51 -2.58
CA GLN A 127 -3.58 11.52 -2.89
C GLN A 127 -4.63 10.96 -3.85
N ASN A 128 -5.85 11.51 -3.81
CA ASN A 128 -6.95 11.16 -4.71
C ASN A 128 -7.24 9.64 -4.73
N TYR A 129 -7.31 9.07 -3.54
CA TYR A 129 -7.50 7.64 -3.32
C TYR A 129 -8.84 7.17 -3.87
N GLN A 130 -8.82 6.10 -4.66
CA GLN A 130 -10.00 5.45 -5.24
C GLN A 130 -9.82 3.94 -5.29
N LYS A 131 -10.93 3.23 -5.39
CA LYS A 131 -10.98 1.78 -5.50
C LYS A 131 -11.39 1.41 -6.93
N PHE A 132 -10.69 0.45 -7.53
CA PHE A 132 -10.90 0.02 -8.91
C PHE A 132 -11.57 -1.36 -8.99
N ASN A 133 -11.34 -2.22 -8.00
CA ASN A 133 -12.12 -3.44 -7.81
C ASN A 133 -12.12 -3.86 -6.34
N SER A 134 -12.96 -4.84 -6.00
CA SER A 134 -13.02 -5.45 -4.67
C SER A 134 -12.64 -6.93 -4.71
N ASN A 135 -12.36 -7.48 -3.54
CA ASN A 135 -12.23 -8.93 -3.32
C ASN A 135 -13.59 -9.68 -3.33
N THR A 136 -14.69 -9.02 -3.68
CA THR A 136 -16.05 -9.60 -3.76
C THR A 136 -16.64 -9.53 -5.17
N GLY A 137 -15.88 -9.07 -6.17
CA GLY A 137 -16.30 -9.01 -7.58
C GLY A 137 -16.86 -7.67 -8.05
N TRP A 138 -16.91 -6.64 -7.20
CA TRP A 138 -17.21 -5.27 -7.66
C TRP A 138 -16.02 -4.71 -8.45
N ASN A 139 -16.29 -3.92 -9.49
CA ASN A 139 -15.26 -3.23 -10.28
C ASN A 139 -15.77 -1.87 -10.80
N ASP A 140 -14.83 -0.98 -11.09
CA ASP A 140 -15.04 0.26 -11.83
C ASP A 140 -14.08 0.32 -13.03
N GLU A 141 -14.61 0.04 -14.21
CA GLU A 141 -13.93 0.12 -15.50
C GLU A 141 -14.34 1.37 -16.31
N SER A 142 -15.04 2.34 -15.70
CA SER A 142 -15.57 3.52 -16.40
C SER A 142 -14.50 4.44 -17.01
N LYS A 143 -13.23 4.24 -16.66
CA LYS A 143 -12.08 5.02 -17.10
C LYS A 143 -10.94 4.08 -17.50
N ALA A 144 -10.04 4.56 -18.37
CA ALA A 144 -8.89 3.80 -18.84
C ALA A 144 -8.06 3.14 -17.72
N TRP A 145 -7.82 3.84 -16.60
CA TRP A 145 -7.10 3.24 -15.47
C TRP A 145 -7.89 2.10 -14.82
N GLY A 146 -9.21 2.15 -14.80
CA GLY A 146 -10.07 1.07 -14.33
C GLY A 146 -9.88 -0.20 -15.17
N GLU A 147 -9.89 -0.06 -16.51
CA GLU A 147 -9.60 -1.18 -17.43
C GLU A 147 -8.20 -1.75 -17.22
N VAL A 148 -7.18 -0.90 -17.04
CA VAL A 148 -5.81 -1.35 -16.73
C VAL A 148 -5.77 -2.11 -15.41
N MET A 149 -6.50 -1.66 -14.38
CA MET A 149 -6.53 -2.38 -13.09
C MET A 149 -7.23 -3.74 -13.23
N GLN A 150 -8.28 -3.85 -14.05
CA GLN A 150 -8.87 -5.17 -14.34
C GLN A 150 -7.90 -6.07 -15.12
N ALA A 151 -7.16 -5.51 -16.08
CA ALA A 151 -6.13 -6.25 -16.81
C ALA A 151 -4.99 -6.72 -15.89
N LEU A 152 -4.60 -5.92 -14.88
CA LEU A 152 -3.62 -6.32 -13.86
C LEU A 152 -4.14 -7.46 -12.99
N SER A 153 -5.40 -7.40 -12.52
CA SER A 153 -6.05 -8.51 -11.81
C SER A 153 -6.07 -9.78 -12.67
N HIS A 154 -6.50 -9.67 -13.92
CA HIS A 154 -6.57 -10.81 -14.85
C HIS A 154 -5.19 -11.40 -15.17
N PHE A 155 -4.18 -10.54 -15.36
CA PHE A 155 -2.79 -10.95 -15.57
C PHE A 155 -2.26 -11.75 -14.38
N SER A 156 -2.56 -11.35 -13.14
CA SER A 156 -2.09 -12.05 -11.95
C SER A 156 -2.55 -13.52 -11.90
N TYR A 157 -3.78 -13.80 -12.35
CA TYR A 157 -4.33 -15.14 -12.47
C TYR A 157 -3.58 -15.99 -13.50
N HIS A 158 -3.30 -15.41 -14.66
CA HIS A 158 -2.55 -16.09 -15.72
C HIS A 158 -1.10 -16.33 -15.33
N LEU A 159 -0.44 -15.31 -14.77
CA LEU A 159 0.93 -15.39 -14.31
C LEU A 159 1.12 -16.49 -13.26
N SER A 160 0.13 -16.66 -12.39
CA SER A 160 0.13 -17.70 -11.36
C SER A 160 -0.34 -19.06 -11.84
N GLY A 161 -0.72 -19.25 -13.11
CA GLY A 161 -1.29 -20.52 -13.59
C GLY A 161 -2.64 -20.86 -12.97
N GLY A 162 -3.39 -19.85 -12.51
CA GLY A 162 -4.71 -19.98 -11.91
C GLY A 162 -4.73 -20.09 -10.38
N TYR A 163 -3.58 -20.00 -9.71
CA TYR A 163 -3.51 -20.16 -8.25
C TYR A 163 -3.82 -18.89 -7.45
N PHE A 164 -3.55 -17.71 -8.02
CA PHE A 164 -3.66 -16.44 -7.29
C PHE A 164 -4.32 -15.36 -8.10
N VAL A 165 -5.17 -14.55 -7.47
CA VAL A 165 -5.73 -13.33 -8.05
C VAL A 165 -5.39 -12.13 -7.17
N LEU A 166 -4.72 -11.14 -7.74
CA LEU A 166 -4.57 -9.81 -7.16
C LEU A 166 -5.88 -9.05 -7.34
N CYS A 167 -6.51 -8.68 -6.23
CA CYS A 167 -7.74 -7.93 -6.19
C CYS A 167 -7.70 -6.89 -5.06
N ASP A 168 -8.85 -6.26 -4.80
CA ASP A 168 -8.96 -5.10 -3.93
C ASP A 168 -8.01 -3.98 -4.37
N ILE A 169 -7.88 -3.79 -5.69
CA ILE A 169 -6.97 -2.82 -6.26
C ILE A 169 -7.50 -1.42 -5.96
N GLN A 170 -6.69 -0.67 -5.24
CA GLN A 170 -7.03 0.65 -4.73
C GLN A 170 -5.78 1.50 -4.57
N GLY A 171 -5.91 2.81 -4.76
CA GLY A 171 -4.77 3.71 -4.80
C GLY A 171 -5.10 5.06 -5.43
N GLY A 172 -4.06 5.77 -5.85
CA GLY A 172 -4.15 7.13 -6.38
C GLY A 172 -3.45 7.29 -7.72
N ILE A 173 -4.09 8.01 -8.62
CA ILE A 173 -3.58 8.29 -9.96
C ILE A 173 -2.80 9.61 -9.92
N TYR A 174 -1.55 9.57 -10.36
CA TYR A 174 -0.67 10.71 -10.56
C TYR A 174 -0.42 10.94 -12.06
N GLN A 175 0.27 12.03 -12.40
CA GLN A 175 0.50 12.43 -13.79
C GLN A 175 1.21 11.32 -14.60
N HIS A 176 2.23 10.69 -14.01
CA HIS A 176 3.12 9.73 -14.67
C HIS A 176 3.05 8.30 -14.14
N GLU A 177 2.27 8.07 -13.08
CA GLU A 177 2.20 6.78 -12.40
C GLU A 177 0.86 6.61 -11.69
N ILE A 178 0.54 5.38 -11.34
CA ILE A 178 -0.47 5.05 -10.35
C ILE A 178 0.22 4.40 -9.16
N VAL A 179 -0.19 4.76 -7.95
CA VAL A 179 0.34 4.16 -6.72
C VAL A 179 -0.79 3.43 -6.00
N LEU A 180 -0.61 2.14 -5.81
CA LEU A 180 -1.53 1.23 -5.16
C LEU A 180 -1.16 1.02 -3.68
N SER A 181 -2.12 0.60 -2.87
CA SER A 181 -1.91 0.18 -1.49
C SER A 181 -2.94 -0.88 -1.07
N ASP A 182 -2.70 -1.54 0.06
CA ASP A 182 -3.56 -2.55 0.67
C ASP A 182 -4.06 -3.62 -0.33
N PRO A 183 -3.15 -4.30 -1.06
CA PRO A 183 -3.56 -5.33 -2.01
C PRO A 183 -4.14 -6.54 -1.29
N VAL A 184 -5.02 -7.27 -1.98
CA VAL A 184 -5.48 -8.59 -1.56
C VAL A 184 -5.03 -9.62 -2.58
N ILE A 185 -4.49 -10.73 -2.09
CA ILE A 185 -4.24 -11.94 -2.89
C ILE A 185 -5.28 -12.98 -2.50
N LEU A 186 -6.15 -13.35 -3.42
CA LEU A 186 -7.02 -14.52 -3.29
C LEU A 186 -6.27 -15.76 -3.75
N SER A 187 -6.43 -16.86 -3.01
CA SER A 187 -5.80 -18.16 -3.24
C SER A 187 -6.75 -19.30 -2.94
#